data_AF-A0A7C6DEG3-F1
#
_entry.id   AF-A0A7C6DEG3-F1
#
_cell.length_a   1.000
_cell.length_b   1.000
_cell.length_c   1.000
_cell.angle_alpha   90.00
_cell.angle_beta   90.00
_cell.angle_gamma   90.00
#
_symmetry.space_group_name_H-M   'P 1'
#
loop_
_entity.id
_entity.type
_entity.pdbx_description
1 polymer ?
#
loop_
_entity_poly.entity_id
_entity_poly.type
_entity_poly.pdbx_seq_one_letter_code
_entity_poly.pdbx_strand_id
1 'polypeptide(L)'
;MRFFDIFKKKDKKDADIENSLNDYFHKLEKYKKLNKGEVGSIPDVDLKTAVMSWIRGKFNEDWTNQYEVIESLPKPCRHVYACCTVIDEVSNGGLNQLFFNSTGQFAHGIQTLFQSHRDIDNNRSIIILDWQ
;
A
#
# COMPACT_ATOMS: atom_id res chain seq x y z
N MET A 1 50.74 -13.85 -6.99
CA MET A 1 50.10 -13.85 -5.65
C MET A 1 50.37 -12.47 -5.05
N ARG A 2 49.42 -11.68 -4.57
CA ARG A 2 48.18 -12.04 -3.88
C ARG A 2 47.32 -10.76 -3.70
N PHE A 3 45.99 -10.91 -3.77
CA PHE A 3 44.95 -10.02 -3.24
C PHE A 3 44.88 -8.59 -3.84
N PHE A 4 44.04 -8.22 -4.80
CA PHE A 4 42.60 -8.49 -4.85
C PHE A 4 42.00 -8.54 -3.43
N ASP A 5 42.14 -7.45 -2.68
CA ASP A 5 41.19 -7.11 -1.62
C ASP A 5 40.01 -6.39 -2.29
N ILE A 6 39.21 -6.99 -3.20
CA ILE A 6 38.06 -7.91 -3.01
C ILE A 6 37.15 -7.66 -1.80
N PHE A 7 37.40 -6.68 -0.94
CA PHE A 7 36.34 -6.24 -0.03
C PHE A 7 36.32 -4.72 0.00
N LYS A 8 35.65 -4.14 -1.02
CA LYS A 8 34.84 -2.94 -0.76
C LYS A 8 33.89 -3.32 0.37
N LYS A 9 34.31 -3.06 1.60
CA LYS A 9 33.45 -3.13 2.78
C LYS A 9 32.26 -2.23 2.43
N LYS A 10 31.07 -2.81 2.33
CA LYS A 10 29.86 -2.06 2.02
C LYS A 10 29.79 -0.90 3.00
N ASP A 11 29.74 0.33 2.49
CA ASP A 11 29.70 1.51 3.35
C ASP A 11 28.49 1.36 4.28
N LYS A 12 28.61 1.80 5.54
CA LYS A 12 27.54 1.64 6.55
C LYS A 12 26.19 2.13 6.01
N LYS A 13 26.19 3.23 5.27
CA LYS A 13 25.01 3.80 4.61
C LYS A 13 24.38 2.82 3.60
N ASP A 14 25.20 2.17 2.78
CA ASP A 14 24.72 1.21 1.78
C ASP A 14 24.16 -0.06 2.45
N ALA A 15 24.75 -0.48 3.57
CA ALA A 15 24.25 -1.59 4.38
C ALA A 15 22.91 -1.22 5.07
N ASP A 16 22.79 0.00 5.61
CA ASP A 16 21.56 0.49 6.23
C ASP A 16 20.41 0.60 5.20
N ILE A 17 20.70 1.08 3.98
CA ILE A 17 19.73 1.11 2.87
C ILE A 17 19.28 -0.30 2.50
N GLU A 18 20.22 -1.24 2.32
CA GLU A 18 19.89 -2.63 2.00
C GLU A 18 19.03 -3.29 3.09
N ASN A 19 19.38 -3.09 4.37
CA ASN A 19 18.60 -3.62 5.48
C ASN A 19 17.17 -3.04 5.49
N SER A 20 17.03 -1.74 5.23
CA SER A 20 15.71 -1.10 5.15
C SER A 20 14.88 -1.62 3.98
N LEU A 21 15.49 -1.86 2.82
CA LEU A 21 14.81 -2.44 1.66
C LEU A 21 14.39 -3.89 1.94
N ASN A 22 15.27 -4.68 2.54
CA ASN A 22 14.98 -6.06 2.91
C ASN A 22 13.84 -6.15 3.94
N ASP A 23 13.81 -5.30 4.96
CA ASP A 23 12.69 -5.21 5.91
C ASP A 23 11.38 -4.87 5.19
N TYR A 24 11.41 -3.90 4.28
CA TYR A 24 10.24 -3.51 3.50
C TYR A 24 9.72 -4.65 2.62
N PHE A 25 10.59 -5.32 1.85
CA PHE A 25 10.19 -6.46 1.00
C PHE A 25 9.68 -7.64 1.84
N HIS A 26 10.30 -7.91 2.99
CA HIS A 26 9.83 -8.93 3.90
C HIS A 26 8.42 -8.62 4.43
N LYS A 27 8.14 -7.36 4.78
CA LYS A 27 6.79 -6.92 5.17
C LYS A 27 5.78 -7.08 4.04
N LEU A 28 6.15 -6.74 2.81
CA LEU A 28 5.27 -6.95 1.67
C LEU A 28 4.87 -8.43 1.55
N GLU A 29 5.84 -9.35 1.53
CA GLU A 29 5.55 -10.79 1.42
C GLU A 29 4.74 -11.32 2.60
N LYS A 30 5.08 -10.91 3.83
CA LYS A 30 4.34 -11.27 5.04
C LYS A 30 2.85 -10.90 4.92
N TYR A 31 2.55 -9.68 4.48
CA TYR A 31 1.19 -9.17 4.47
C TYR A 31 0.36 -9.53 3.23
N LYS A 32 0.95 -10.10 2.18
CA LYS A 32 0.16 -10.67 1.05
C LYS A 32 -0.88 -11.70 1.52
N LYS A 33 -0.57 -12.41 2.61
CA LYS A 33 -1.42 -13.46 3.20
C LYS A 33 -2.10 -13.01 4.50
N LEU A 34 -2.27 -11.70 4.69
CA LEU A 34 -2.89 -11.14 5.88
C LEU A 34 -4.30 -11.74 6.12
N ASN A 35 -4.52 -12.24 7.34
CA ASN A 35 -5.83 -12.73 7.76
C ASN A 35 -6.63 -11.62 8.42
N LYS A 36 -7.96 -11.69 8.25
CA LYS A 36 -8.94 -10.74 8.78
C LYS A 36 -8.77 -10.44 10.28
N GLY A 37 -8.46 -11.45 11.09
CA GLY A 37 -8.29 -11.30 12.55
C GLY A 37 -7.00 -10.60 12.98
N GLU A 38 -6.03 -10.42 12.07
CA GLU A 38 -4.70 -9.91 12.42
C GLU A 38 -4.62 -8.38 12.35
N VAL A 39 -5.52 -7.73 11.61
CA VAL A 39 -5.51 -6.28 11.32
C VAL A 39 -5.47 -5.44 12.60
N GLY A 40 -6.27 -5.80 13.61
CA GLY A 40 -6.34 -5.06 14.87
C GLY A 40 -5.06 -5.06 15.71
N SER A 41 -4.14 -6.00 15.43
CA SER A 41 -2.86 -6.15 16.13
C SER A 41 -1.68 -5.49 15.41
N ILE A 42 -1.89 -5.00 14.18
CA ILE A 42 -0.83 -4.40 13.37
C ILE A 42 -0.50 -2.99 13.89
N PRO A 43 0.79 -2.66 14.10
CA PRO A 43 1.20 -1.30 14.42
C PRO A 43 0.80 -0.30 13.34
N ASP A 44 0.43 0.94 13.72
CA ASP A 44 -0.01 1.97 12.75
C ASP A 44 0.99 2.21 11.63
N VAL A 45 2.27 2.24 11.97
CA VAL A 45 3.38 2.43 11.02
C VAL A 45 3.40 1.37 9.91
N ASP A 46 2.91 0.17 10.20
CA ASP A 46 2.88 -0.95 9.26
C ASP A 46 1.48 -1.16 8.64
N LEU A 47 0.43 -0.52 9.16
CA LEU A 47 -0.95 -0.79 8.76
C LEU A 47 -1.21 -0.46 7.28
N LYS A 48 -0.70 0.70 6.79
CA LYS A 48 -0.77 1.04 5.36
C LYS A 48 -0.15 -0.07 4.51
N THR A 49 1.09 -0.46 4.83
CA THR A 49 1.84 -1.49 4.11
C THR A 49 1.11 -2.83 4.15
N ALA A 50 0.54 -3.18 5.30
CA ALA A 50 -0.17 -4.44 5.46
C ALA A 50 -1.43 -4.52 4.58
N VAL A 51 -2.31 -3.52 4.67
CA VAL A 51 -3.54 -3.47 3.89
C VAL A 51 -3.24 -3.40 2.40
N MET A 52 -2.32 -2.52 1.98
CA MET A 52 -1.99 -2.35 0.57
C MET A 52 -1.31 -3.60 -0.02
N SER A 53 -0.46 -4.29 0.73
CA SER A 53 0.14 -5.55 0.26
C SER A 53 -0.89 -6.65 0.10
N TRP A 54 -1.81 -6.79 1.06
CA TRP A 54 -2.92 -7.75 0.98
C TRP A 54 -3.83 -7.49 -0.23
N ILE A 55 -4.19 -6.23 -0.48
CA ILE A 55 -4.99 -5.84 -1.65
C ILE A 55 -4.24 -6.17 -2.95
N ARG A 56 -2.98 -5.71 -3.09
CA ARG A 56 -2.17 -5.93 -4.30
C ARG A 56 -1.88 -7.41 -4.55
N GLY A 57 -1.82 -8.23 -3.50
CA GLY A 57 -1.69 -9.68 -3.61
C GLY A 57 -2.88 -10.39 -4.27
N LYS A 58 -4.01 -9.70 -4.48
CA LYS A 58 -5.20 -10.22 -5.19
C LYS A 58 -5.19 -9.88 -6.68
N PHE A 59 -4.30 -9.00 -7.13
CA PHE A 59 -4.19 -8.63 -8.53
C PHE A 59 -3.47 -9.72 -9.32
N ASN A 60 -3.78 -9.81 -10.61
CA ASN A 60 -2.96 -10.59 -11.54
C ASN A 60 -1.65 -9.84 -11.85
N GLU A 61 -0.69 -10.55 -12.43
CA GLU A 61 0.66 -10.03 -12.69
C GLU A 61 0.66 -8.80 -13.62
N ASP A 62 -0.29 -8.71 -14.54
CA ASP A 62 -0.46 -7.60 -15.48
C ASP A 62 -1.43 -6.50 -15.00
N TRP A 63 -1.99 -6.67 -13.79
CA TRP A 63 -2.89 -5.72 -13.11
C TRP A 63 -4.20 -5.44 -13.86
N THR A 64 -4.55 -6.23 -14.88
CA THR A 64 -5.77 -6.01 -15.68
C THR A 64 -7.06 -6.26 -14.90
N ASN A 65 -7.02 -7.03 -13.81
CA ASN A 65 -8.18 -7.27 -12.94
C ASN A 65 -8.31 -6.27 -11.78
N GLN A 66 -7.44 -5.27 -11.69
CA GLN A 66 -7.34 -4.35 -10.54
C GLN A 66 -8.69 -3.73 -10.16
N TYR A 67 -9.43 -3.18 -11.13
CA TYR A 67 -10.70 -2.51 -10.87
C TYR A 67 -11.75 -3.45 -10.29
N GLU A 68 -11.92 -4.62 -10.91
CA GLU A 68 -12.87 -5.65 -10.46
C GLU A 68 -12.52 -6.13 -9.04
N VAL A 69 -11.24 -6.42 -8.79
CA VAL A 69 -10.77 -6.82 -7.46
C VAL A 69 -11.11 -5.74 -6.44
N ILE A 70 -10.78 -4.47 -6.71
CA ILE A 70 -11.06 -3.37 -5.78
C ILE A 70 -12.55 -3.25 -5.51
N GLU A 71 -13.40 -3.24 -6.54
CA GLU A 71 -14.85 -3.12 -6.37
C GLU A 71 -15.48 -4.28 -5.59
N SER A 72 -14.86 -5.47 -5.62
CA SER A 72 -15.29 -6.63 -4.84
C SER A 72 -14.96 -6.53 -3.34
N LEU A 73 -14.10 -5.61 -2.92
CA LEU A 73 -13.65 -5.51 -1.54
C LEU A 73 -14.65 -4.76 -0.64
N PRO A 74 -14.64 -5.04 0.68
CA PRO A 74 -15.35 -4.23 1.66
C PRO A 74 -15.03 -2.75 1.52
N LYS A 75 -16.02 -1.90 1.76
CA LYS A 75 -15.93 -0.44 1.58
C LYS A 75 -14.71 0.19 2.28
N PRO A 76 -14.32 -0.20 3.52
CA PRO A 76 -13.12 0.35 4.14
C PRO A 76 -11.82 0.05 3.38
N CYS A 77 -11.69 -1.15 2.81
CA CYS A 77 -10.51 -1.53 2.02
C CYS A 77 -10.43 -0.72 0.72
N ARG A 78 -11.58 -0.50 0.07
CA ARG A 78 -11.67 0.39 -1.11
C ARG A 78 -11.23 1.81 -0.77
N HIS A 79 -11.65 2.33 0.38
CA HIS A 79 -11.28 3.66 0.85
C HIS A 79 -9.78 3.79 1.11
N VAL A 80 -9.17 2.84 1.83
CA VAL A 80 -7.72 2.82 2.07
C VAL A 80 -6.95 2.79 0.76
N TYR A 81 -7.37 1.93 -0.17
CA TYR A 81 -6.75 1.83 -1.49
C TYR A 81 -6.84 3.15 -2.25
N ALA A 82 -8.04 3.72 -2.35
CA ALA A 82 -8.28 5.00 -3.03
C ALA A 82 -7.41 6.13 -2.47
N CYS A 83 -7.35 6.29 -1.14
CA CYS A 83 -6.48 7.28 -0.49
C CYS A 83 -5.01 7.05 -0.82
N CYS A 84 -4.52 5.81 -0.69
CA CYS A 84 -3.13 5.50 -0.95
C CYS A 84 -2.76 5.75 -2.41
N THR A 85 -3.61 5.33 -3.36
CA THR A 85 -3.37 5.56 -4.78
C THR A 85 -3.33 7.05 -5.10
N VAL A 86 -4.26 7.87 -4.57
CA VAL A 86 -4.19 9.33 -4.79
C VAL A 86 -2.86 9.91 -4.30
N ILE A 87 -2.43 9.55 -3.08
CA ILE A 87 -1.17 10.02 -2.52
C ILE A 87 0.01 9.57 -3.37
N ASP A 88 0.07 8.28 -3.72
CA ASP A 88 1.17 7.68 -4.48
C ASP A 88 1.27 8.32 -5.87
N GLU A 89 0.16 8.52 -6.57
CA GLU A 89 0.12 9.13 -7.92
C GLU A 89 0.52 10.61 -7.90
N VAL A 90 -0.06 11.38 -6.98
CA VAL A 90 0.23 12.82 -6.87
C VAL A 90 1.67 13.05 -6.42
N SER A 91 2.18 12.25 -5.50
CA SER A 91 3.56 12.41 -5.01
C SER A 91 4.60 12.00 -6.04
N ASN A 92 4.26 11.10 -6.97
CA ASN A 92 5.19 10.61 -7.98
C ASN A 92 5.20 11.46 -9.26
N GLY A 93 4.03 11.87 -9.76
CA GLY A 93 3.91 12.59 -11.04
C GLY A 93 2.81 13.65 -11.07
N GLY A 94 2.32 14.05 -9.89
CA GLY A 94 1.28 15.07 -9.75
C GLY A 94 -0.09 14.62 -10.25
N LEU A 95 -1.00 15.60 -10.40
CA LEU A 95 -2.36 15.36 -10.89
C LEU A 95 -2.39 14.78 -12.31
N ASN A 96 -1.33 15.00 -13.09
CA ASN A 96 -1.21 14.43 -14.43
C ASN A 96 -1.12 12.90 -14.39
N GLN A 97 -0.27 12.37 -13.51
CA GLN A 97 -0.15 10.92 -13.35
C GLN A 97 -1.44 10.32 -12.78
N LEU A 98 -2.07 11.01 -11.83
CA LEU A 98 -3.38 10.62 -11.29
C LEU A 98 -4.46 10.51 -12.38
N PHE A 99 -4.47 11.43 -13.35
CA PHE A 99 -5.46 11.47 -14.42
C PHE A 99 -5.23 10.39 -15.49
N PHE A 100 -3.98 10.13 -15.86
CA PHE A 100 -3.65 9.20 -16.96
C PHE A 100 -3.49 7.74 -16.51
N ASN A 101 -3.18 7.49 -15.25
CA ASN A 101 -3.16 6.12 -14.73
C ASN A 101 -4.59 5.58 -14.54
N SER A 102 -4.71 4.25 -14.35
CA SER A 102 -5.99 3.55 -14.12
C SER A 102 -6.82 4.14 -12.98
N THR A 103 -6.23 5.00 -12.15
CA THR A 103 -6.86 5.78 -11.09
C THR A 103 -8.02 6.67 -11.53
N GLY A 104 -8.08 7.07 -12.80
CA GLY A 104 -9.26 7.72 -13.37
C GLY A 104 -10.55 6.88 -13.21
N GLN A 105 -10.44 5.55 -13.21
CA GLN A 105 -11.57 4.63 -12.99
C GLN A 105 -12.08 4.67 -11.54
N PHE A 106 -11.25 5.10 -10.58
CA PHE A 106 -11.61 5.24 -9.18
C PHE A 106 -12.06 6.67 -8.80
N ALA A 107 -12.05 7.62 -9.75
CA ALA A 107 -12.32 9.03 -9.48
C ALA A 107 -13.66 9.26 -8.77
N HIS A 108 -14.72 8.53 -9.15
CA HIS A 108 -16.03 8.64 -8.51
C HIS A 108 -16.02 8.10 -7.06
N GLY A 109 -15.34 6.98 -6.82
CA GLY A 109 -15.16 6.41 -5.48
C GLY A 109 -14.36 7.34 -4.57
N ILE A 110 -13.28 7.94 -5.11
CA ILE A 110 -12.45 8.95 -4.44
C ILE A 110 -13.27 10.20 -4.08
N GLN A 111 -14.07 10.71 -5.02
CA GLN A 111 -14.93 11.86 -4.77
C GLN A 111 -15.95 11.59 -3.65
N THR A 112 -16.61 10.43 -3.71
CA THR A 112 -17.59 9.99 -2.70
C THR A 112 -16.93 9.81 -1.32
N LEU A 113 -15.71 9.27 -1.29
CA LEU A 113 -14.91 9.14 -0.10
C LEU A 113 -14.65 10.50 0.57
N PHE A 114 -14.06 11.45 -0.17
CA PHE A 114 -13.74 12.76 0.39
C PHE A 114 -14.97 13.57 0.77
N GLN A 115 -16.10 13.39 0.08
CA GLN A 115 -17.37 14.01 0.45
C GLN A 115 -17.95 13.43 1.74
N SER A 116 -17.83 12.12 1.95
CA SER A 116 -18.29 11.43 3.18
C SER A 116 -17.33 11.55 4.36
N HIS A 117 -16.06 11.88 4.12
CA HIS A 117 -15.02 12.03 5.16
C HIS A 117 -14.89 13.44 5.73
N ARG A 118 -15.81 14.37 5.41
CA ARG A 118 -15.92 15.65 6.13
C ARG A 118 -16.28 15.48 7.62
N ASP A 119 -16.65 14.28 8.05
CA ASP A 119 -17.07 13.96 9.43
C ASP A 119 -16.18 12.89 10.13
N ILE A 120 -15.05 12.47 9.55
CA ILE A 120 -14.22 11.37 10.09
C ILE A 120 -12.83 11.89 10.41
N ASP A 121 -12.73 12.65 11.50
CA ASP A 121 -11.45 12.80 12.19
C ASP A 121 -11.15 11.49 12.97
N ASN A 122 -10.02 10.87 12.62
CA ASN A 122 -9.21 10.00 13.49
C ASN A 122 -9.71 8.61 13.95
N ASN A 123 -10.78 8.00 13.42
CA ASN A 123 -11.25 6.73 13.98
C ASN A 123 -10.79 5.46 13.22
N ARG A 124 -9.75 4.80 13.77
CA ARG A 124 -9.28 3.43 13.44
C ARG A 124 -10.43 2.40 13.45
N SER A 125 -11.52 2.73 14.14
CA SER A 125 -12.78 1.98 14.27
C SER A 125 -13.47 1.66 12.93
N ILE A 126 -13.38 2.55 11.93
CA ILE A 126 -14.10 2.34 10.66
C ILE A 126 -13.48 1.23 9.81
N ILE A 127 -12.16 1.03 9.90
CA ILE A 127 -11.46 -0.06 9.21
C ILE A 127 -11.76 -1.41 9.89
N ILE A 128 -12.00 -1.40 11.22
CA ILE A 128 -12.20 -2.61 12.02
C ILE A 128 -13.67 -3.09 11.98
N LEU A 129 -14.64 -2.16 11.92
CA LEU A 129 -16.07 -2.49 12.05
C LEU A 129 -16.72 -3.06 10.78
N ASP A 130 -16.19 -2.76 9.60
CA ASP A 130 -16.78 -3.14 8.31
C ASP A 130 -15.95 -4.18 7.53
N TRP A 131 -14.96 -4.80 8.17
CA TRP A 131 -14.30 -6.00 7.63
C TRP A 131 -15.18 -7.23 7.89
N GLN A 132 -16.48 -7.22 7.60
CA GLN A 132 -17.33 -8.42 7.65
C GLN A 132 -17.29 -9.20 6.34
#